data_AF-A0A9X4H7E9-F1
#
_entry.id   AF-A0A9X4H7E9-F1
#
_cell.length_a   1.000
_cell.length_b   1.000
_cell.length_c   1.000
_cell.angle_alpha   90.00
_cell.angle_beta   90.00
_cell.angle_gamma   90.00
#
_symmetry.space_group_name_H-M   'P 1'
#
loop_
_entity.id
_entity.type
_entity.pdbx_description
1 polymer ?
#
loop_
_entity_poly.entity_id
_entity_poly.type
_entity_poly.pdbx_seq_one_letter_code
_entity_poly.pdbx_strand_id
1 'polypeptide(L)'
;MDEKIEVGYRNIGAALGKEYHHKFLLYTDKEGNQHTISGWTGDEQPGLPYGRMHVETNLPYNRANPDHRDNPNAVGQKQYREEITHGADLSGTWARMVANAKSKDDKYPYDPQLQNSNTLADSVLRDVRLPEPKNDGVFGYWAPASGRQLDESIQPSVPGLGNL
;
A
#
# COMPACT_ATOMS: atom_id res chain seq x y z
N MET A 1 19.91 -5.39 15.77
CA MET A 1 19.45 -6.11 14.58
C MET A 1 19.61 -5.18 13.39
N ASP A 2 19.76 -5.69 12.17
CA ASP A 2 19.61 -4.83 11.00
C ASP A 2 18.15 -4.41 10.87
N GLU A 3 17.94 -3.15 10.48
CA GLU A 3 16.63 -2.64 10.14
C GLU A 3 16.22 -3.15 8.76
N LYS A 4 14.92 -3.20 8.48
CA LYS A 4 14.40 -3.64 7.18
C LYS A 4 13.20 -2.84 6.72
N ILE A 5 13.08 -2.70 5.42
CA ILE A 5 11.90 -2.18 4.73
C ILE A 5 11.36 -3.29 3.83
N GLU A 6 10.08 -3.60 4.00
CA GLU A 6 9.35 -4.63 3.30
C GLU A 6 8.10 -4.03 2.63
N VAL A 7 7.63 -4.66 1.55
CA VAL A 7 6.25 -4.50 1.07
C VAL A 7 5.44 -5.67 1.63
N GLY A 8 4.33 -5.36 2.29
CA GLY A 8 3.33 -6.33 2.69
C GLY A 8 2.23 -6.45 1.64
N TYR A 9 1.78 -7.67 1.36
CA TYR A 9 0.66 -7.97 0.46
C TYR A 9 -0.46 -8.63 1.26
N ARG A 10 -1.56 -7.92 1.46
CA ARG A 10 -2.75 -8.47 2.13
C ARG A 10 -3.79 -8.85 1.09
N ASN A 11 -4.20 -10.11 1.08
CA ASN A 11 -5.28 -10.57 0.22
C ASN A 11 -6.57 -9.83 0.59
N ILE A 12 -7.23 -9.22 -0.40
CA ILE A 12 -8.50 -8.50 -0.21
C ILE A 12 -9.64 -9.04 -1.06
N GLY A 13 -9.39 -10.11 -1.82
CA GLY A 13 -10.41 -10.79 -2.60
C GLY A 13 -9.81 -11.63 -3.73
N ALA A 14 -10.70 -12.14 -4.58
CA ALA A 14 -10.33 -12.81 -5.82
C ALA A 14 -11.27 -12.43 -6.97
N ALA A 15 -10.73 -12.38 -8.18
CA ALA A 15 -11.47 -12.17 -9.42
C ALA A 15 -10.98 -13.17 -10.47
N LEU A 16 -11.90 -13.80 -11.21
CA LEU A 16 -11.58 -14.80 -12.24
C LEU A 16 -10.64 -15.91 -11.74
N GLY A 17 -10.89 -16.42 -10.52
CA GLY A 17 -10.09 -17.48 -9.90
C GLY A 17 -8.74 -17.01 -9.35
N LYS A 18 -8.51 -15.68 -9.31
CA LYS A 18 -7.21 -15.12 -8.95
C LYS A 18 -7.30 -14.10 -7.82
N GLU A 19 -6.49 -14.34 -6.79
CA GLU A 19 -6.35 -13.45 -5.64
C GLU A 19 -5.73 -12.10 -6.03
N TYR A 20 -6.27 -11.01 -5.48
CA TYR A 20 -5.68 -9.68 -5.60
C TYR A 20 -5.40 -9.07 -4.22
N HIS A 21 -4.39 -8.22 -4.18
CA HIS A 21 -3.75 -7.80 -2.95
C HIS A 21 -3.72 -6.27 -2.81
N HIS A 22 -3.84 -5.85 -1.55
CA HIS A 22 -3.53 -4.52 -1.05
C HIS A 22 -2.07 -4.49 -0.58
N LYS A 23 -1.31 -3.51 -1.04
CA LYS A 23 0.05 -3.25 -0.57
C LYS A 23 0.06 -2.27 0.60
N PHE A 24 0.96 -2.53 1.54
CA PHE A 24 1.39 -1.60 2.56
C PHE A 24 2.91 -1.67 2.69
N LEU A 25 3.54 -0.58 3.13
CA LEU A 25 4.97 -0.58 3.43
C LEU A 25 5.17 -0.88 4.91
N LEU A 26 6.18 -1.67 5.22
CA LEU A 26 6.48 -2.09 6.58
C LEU A 26 7.97 -1.85 6.88
N TYR A 27 8.22 -1.12 7.95
CA TYR A 27 9.56 -0.90 8.48
C TYR A 27 9.71 -1.68 9.79
N THR A 28 10.88 -2.30 10.01
CA THR A 28 11.28 -2.90 11.29
C THR A 28 12.55 -2.21 11.77
N ASP A 29 12.51 -1.65 12.99
CA ASP A 29 13.66 -0.99 13.60
C ASP A 29 14.65 -1.99 14.24
N LYS A 30 15.72 -1.46 14.86
CA LYS A 30 16.79 -2.27 15.47
C LYS A 30 16.32 -3.08 16.67
N GLU A 31 15.30 -2.58 17.35
CA GLU A 31 14.64 -3.16 18.50
C GLU A 31 13.56 -4.18 18.10
N GLY A 32 13.24 -4.28 16.80
CA GLY A 32 12.24 -5.18 16.25
C GLY A 32 10.82 -4.60 16.24
N ASN A 33 10.62 -3.32 16.59
CA ASN A 33 9.33 -2.68 16.47
C ASN A 33 9.02 -2.43 15.00
N GLN A 34 7.74 -2.53 14.66
CA GLN A 34 7.27 -2.45 13.29
C GLN A 34 6.33 -1.27 13.09
N HIS A 35 6.48 -0.57 11.96
CA HIS A 35 5.68 0.58 11.58
C HIS A 35 5.25 0.50 10.12
N THR A 36 4.10 1.07 9.79
CA THR A 36 3.50 0.96 8.45
C THR A 36 3.24 2.30 7.78
N ILE A 37 3.19 2.27 6.45
CA ILE A 37 2.57 3.28 5.60
C ILE A 37 1.54 2.56 4.72
N SER A 38 0.32 3.07 4.65
CA SER A 38 -0.77 2.46 3.89
C SER A 38 -1.67 3.53 3.25
N GLY A 39 -2.29 3.17 2.13
CA GLY A 39 -3.23 4.03 1.40
C GLY A 39 -4.62 3.41 1.40
N TRP A 40 -5.65 4.24 1.54
CA TRP A 40 -7.04 3.84 1.67
C TRP A 40 -7.94 4.71 0.81
N THR A 41 -9.18 4.27 0.62
CA THR A 41 -10.25 5.13 0.11
C THR A 41 -10.47 6.30 1.06
N GLY A 42 -10.84 7.47 0.53
CA GLY A 42 -11.27 8.61 1.34
C GLY A 42 -12.78 8.79 1.31
N ASP A 43 -13.22 10.00 1.66
CA ASP A 43 -14.65 10.34 1.67
C ASP A 43 -15.20 10.54 0.27
N GLU A 44 -16.35 9.92 -0.02
CA GLU A 44 -17.04 10.07 -1.31
C GLU A 44 -17.44 11.53 -1.57
N GLN A 45 -17.20 12.01 -2.79
CA GLN A 45 -17.53 13.37 -3.22
C GLN A 45 -18.07 13.36 -4.66
N PRO A 46 -18.77 14.41 -5.12
CA PRO A 46 -19.20 14.51 -6.52
C PRO A 46 -18.01 14.35 -7.49
N GLY A 47 -18.06 13.32 -8.34
CA GLY A 47 -16.98 12.98 -9.28
C GLY A 47 -15.84 12.13 -8.70
N LEU A 48 -15.87 11.80 -7.40
CA LEU A 48 -14.89 10.97 -6.70
C LEU A 48 -15.63 9.90 -5.86
N PRO A 49 -16.10 8.81 -6.50
CA PRO A 49 -16.90 7.77 -5.83
C PRO A 49 -16.15 6.96 -4.76
N TYR A 50 -14.82 7.10 -4.66
CA TYR A 50 -13.99 6.50 -3.61
C TYR A 50 -13.18 7.55 -2.84
N GLY A 51 -13.53 8.83 -3.02
CA GLY A 51 -12.81 9.96 -2.48
C GLY A 51 -11.41 10.16 -3.05
N ARG A 52 -10.67 11.06 -2.40
CA ARG A 52 -9.22 11.19 -2.57
C ARG A 52 -8.54 10.20 -1.63
N MET A 53 -7.38 9.70 -2.01
CA MET A 53 -6.65 8.68 -1.26
C MET A 53 -6.31 9.19 0.15
N HIS A 54 -6.76 8.45 1.15
CA HIS A 54 -6.39 8.67 2.54
C HIS A 54 -5.11 7.89 2.86
N VAL A 55 -4.12 8.53 3.46
CA VAL A 55 -2.81 7.96 3.72
C VAL A 55 -2.52 7.92 5.22
N GLU A 56 -2.35 6.71 5.75
CA GLU A 56 -1.92 6.48 7.12
C GLU A 56 -0.41 6.23 7.16
N THR A 57 0.32 6.94 8.01
CA THR A 57 1.79 6.86 8.07
C THR A 57 2.32 6.61 9.47
N ASN A 58 3.40 5.83 9.54
CA ASN A 58 4.14 5.49 10.75
C ASN A 58 3.31 4.82 11.87
N LEU A 59 2.19 4.18 11.51
CA LEU A 59 1.35 3.47 12.47
C LEU A 59 2.08 2.22 12.97
N PRO A 60 2.13 1.97 14.30
CA PRO A 60 2.66 0.72 14.84
C PRO A 60 1.94 -0.48 14.22
N TYR A 61 2.69 -1.50 13.81
CA TYR A 61 2.14 -2.74 13.25
C TYR A 61 1.74 -3.69 14.37
N ASN A 62 0.61 -3.41 15.00
CA ASN A 62 0.03 -4.21 16.08
C ASN A 62 -1.43 -4.56 15.75
N ARG A 63 -2.14 -5.25 16.64
CA ARG A 63 -3.53 -5.71 16.43
C ARG A 63 -4.52 -4.59 16.03
N ALA A 64 -4.26 -3.34 16.41
CA ALA A 64 -5.13 -2.21 16.06
C ALA A 64 -4.87 -1.68 14.63
N ASN A 65 -3.71 -1.98 14.05
CA ASN A 65 -3.36 -1.56 12.69
C ASN A 65 -4.24 -2.28 11.65
N PRO A 66 -4.85 -1.58 10.68
CA PRO A 66 -5.74 -2.20 9.69
C PRO A 66 -5.08 -3.28 8.83
N ASP A 67 -3.77 -3.20 8.62
CA ASP A 67 -3.01 -4.18 7.84
C ASP A 67 -2.49 -5.35 8.67
N HIS A 68 -2.63 -5.33 10.00
CA HIS A 68 -2.16 -6.42 10.84
C HIS A 68 -3.05 -7.66 10.72
N ARG A 69 -2.44 -8.84 10.58
CA ARG A 69 -3.15 -10.13 10.42
C ARG A 69 -4.20 -10.46 11.49
N ASP A 70 -3.99 -9.96 12.71
CA ASP A 70 -4.90 -10.17 13.85
C ASP A 70 -5.93 -9.04 14.03
N ASN A 71 -5.91 -8.03 13.15
CA ASN A 71 -6.95 -7.00 13.12
C ASN A 71 -8.29 -7.65 12.76
N PRO A 72 -9.40 -7.32 13.44
CA PRO A 72 -10.72 -7.87 13.14
C PRO A 72 -11.14 -7.76 11.66
N ASN A 73 -10.68 -6.73 10.94
CA ASN A 73 -11.00 -6.49 9.53
C ASN A 73 -10.06 -7.22 8.55
N ALA A 74 -8.98 -7.84 9.06
CA ALA A 74 -7.98 -8.55 8.27
C ALA A 74 -7.83 -10.02 8.66
N VAL A 75 -8.45 -10.47 9.75
CA VAL A 75 -8.33 -11.85 10.23
C VAL A 75 -8.79 -12.85 9.16
N GLY A 76 -7.97 -13.88 8.94
CA GLY A 76 -8.21 -14.89 7.90
C GLY A 76 -7.77 -14.48 6.49
N GLN A 77 -7.39 -13.22 6.26
CA GLN A 77 -6.79 -12.80 4.99
C GLN A 77 -5.32 -13.22 4.95
N LYS A 78 -4.92 -13.89 3.87
CA LYS A 78 -3.52 -14.27 3.65
C LYS A 78 -2.66 -13.01 3.54
N GLN A 79 -1.50 -13.04 4.18
CA GLN A 79 -0.54 -11.95 4.11
C GLN A 79 0.85 -12.47 3.74
N TYR A 80 1.49 -11.76 2.83
CA TYR A 80 2.83 -12.04 2.35
C TYR A 80 3.72 -10.82 2.53
N ARG A 81 5.04 -11.01 2.51
CA ARG A 81 6.01 -9.93 2.62
C ARG A 81 7.12 -10.14 1.59
N GLU A 82 7.57 -9.05 1.00
CA GLU A 82 8.74 -9.00 0.15
C GLU A 82 9.72 -8.00 0.75
N GLU A 83 10.95 -8.44 1.01
CA GLU A 83 12.00 -7.55 1.46
C GLU A 83 12.46 -6.65 0.32
N ILE A 84 12.48 -5.34 0.56
CA ILE A 84 12.96 -4.34 -0.39
C ILE A 84 14.42 -4.00 -0.10
N THR A 85 14.75 -3.80 1.19
CA THR A 85 16.11 -3.54 1.64
C THR A 85 16.25 -3.85 3.13
N HIS A 86 17.47 -4.18 3.55
CA HIS A 86 17.87 -4.22 4.95
C HIS A 86 19.20 -3.46 5.14
N GLY A 87 19.52 -3.08 6.37
CA GLY A 87 20.81 -2.48 6.68
C GLY A 87 20.93 -1.99 8.12
N ALA A 88 22.13 -1.51 8.46
CA ALA A 88 22.45 -1.11 9.82
C ALA A 88 21.73 0.16 10.30
N ASP A 89 21.22 1.01 9.41
CA ASP A 89 20.40 2.18 9.74
C ASP A 89 19.61 2.64 8.50
N LEU A 90 18.31 2.41 8.53
CA LEU A 90 17.30 2.83 7.57
C LEU A 90 16.34 3.87 8.17
N SER A 91 16.47 4.23 9.44
CA SER A 91 15.58 5.16 10.15
C SER A 91 15.40 6.49 9.42
N GLY A 92 16.50 7.05 8.88
CA GLY A 92 16.48 8.27 8.07
C GLY A 92 15.76 8.07 6.72
N THR A 93 15.86 6.89 6.12
CA THR A 93 15.13 6.53 4.89
C THR A 93 13.64 6.37 5.18
N TRP A 94 13.29 5.67 6.27
CA TRP A 94 11.90 5.54 6.71
C TRP A 94 11.26 6.89 7.00
N ALA A 95 11.95 7.79 7.70
CA ALA A 95 11.45 9.14 7.97
C ALA A 95 11.14 9.91 6.67
N ARG A 96 11.99 9.78 5.64
CA ARG A 96 11.71 10.37 4.31
C ARG A 96 10.51 9.72 3.63
N MET A 97 10.35 8.40 3.73
CA MET A 97 9.18 7.70 3.20
C MET A 97 7.89 8.14 3.89
N VAL A 98 7.90 8.27 5.23
CA VAL A 98 6.77 8.77 6.02
C VAL A 98 6.38 10.19 5.59
N ALA A 99 7.35 11.11 5.52
CA ALA A 99 7.09 12.48 5.09
C ALA A 99 6.57 12.55 3.64
N ASN A 100 7.16 11.74 2.75
CA ASN A 100 6.76 11.64 1.36
C ASN A 100 5.33 11.09 1.21
N ALA A 101 4.98 10.02 1.92
CA ALA A 101 3.63 9.45 1.93
C ALA A 101 2.60 10.44 2.49
N LYS A 102 2.92 11.10 3.62
CA LYS A 102 2.04 12.11 4.22
C LYS A 102 1.76 13.29 3.28
N SER A 103 2.73 13.68 2.43
CA SER A 103 2.51 14.74 1.44
C SER A 103 1.55 14.36 0.30
N LYS A 104 1.17 13.08 0.20
CA LYS A 104 0.24 12.54 -0.80
C LYS A 104 -1.17 12.33 -0.24
N ASP A 105 -1.35 12.47 1.07
CA ASP A 105 -2.66 12.38 1.73
C ASP A 105 -3.64 13.41 1.15
N ASP A 106 -4.87 12.96 0.88
CA ASP A 106 -5.96 13.75 0.29
C ASP A 106 -5.61 14.42 -1.05
N LYS A 107 -4.49 14.05 -1.69
CA LYS A 107 -4.01 14.71 -2.90
C LYS A 107 -4.50 14.04 -4.18
N TYR A 108 -4.55 12.72 -4.22
CA TYR A 108 -4.78 11.95 -5.45
C TYR A 108 -6.15 11.27 -5.43
N PRO A 109 -6.96 11.32 -6.51
CA PRO A 109 -8.20 10.54 -6.61
C PRO A 109 -7.98 9.04 -6.40
N TYR A 110 -8.80 8.36 -5.60
CA TYR A 110 -8.68 6.91 -5.45
C TYR A 110 -9.46 6.19 -6.57
N ASP A 111 -8.80 5.28 -7.28
CA ASP A 111 -9.43 4.36 -8.23
C ASP A 111 -8.94 2.92 -7.96
N PRO A 112 -9.85 1.96 -7.71
CA PRO A 112 -9.48 0.59 -7.37
C PRO A 112 -8.63 -0.13 -8.43
N GLN A 113 -8.71 0.26 -9.70
CA GLN A 113 -8.00 -0.38 -10.81
C GLN A 113 -6.77 0.39 -11.27
N LEU A 114 -6.78 1.72 -11.14
CA LEU A 114 -5.78 2.61 -11.76
C LEU A 114 -4.89 3.34 -10.76
N GLN A 115 -5.36 3.60 -9.53
CA GLN A 115 -4.63 4.38 -8.53
C GLN A 115 -5.14 4.08 -7.12
N ASN A 116 -4.45 3.17 -6.44
CA ASN A 116 -4.85 2.69 -5.12
C ASN A 116 -3.61 2.58 -4.20
N SER A 117 -3.74 1.86 -3.09
CA SER A 117 -2.64 1.58 -2.15
C SER A 117 -1.38 1.02 -2.80
N ASN A 118 -1.53 0.26 -3.89
CA ASN A 118 -0.41 -0.35 -4.62
C ASN A 118 0.41 0.72 -5.35
N THR A 119 -0.26 1.66 -6.00
CA THR A 119 0.39 2.80 -6.66
C THR A 119 1.09 3.70 -5.64
N LEU A 120 0.48 3.92 -4.47
CA LEU A 120 1.08 4.67 -3.38
C LEU A 120 2.37 4.01 -2.89
N ALA A 121 2.33 2.72 -2.57
CA ALA A 121 3.48 1.98 -2.06
C ALA A 121 4.67 2.06 -3.03
N ASP A 122 4.41 1.81 -4.32
CA ASP A 122 5.45 1.87 -5.36
C ASP A 122 5.98 3.31 -5.54
N SER A 123 5.11 4.32 -5.52
CA SER A 123 5.52 5.73 -5.60
C SER A 123 6.39 6.16 -4.42
N VAL A 124 6.06 5.75 -3.19
CA VAL A 124 6.86 6.12 -2.00
C VAL A 124 8.25 5.50 -2.08
N LEU A 125 8.37 4.23 -2.48
CA LEU A 125 9.66 3.56 -2.68
C LEU A 125 10.49 4.26 -3.76
N ARG A 126 9.87 4.53 -4.92
CA ARG A 126 10.50 5.20 -6.06
C ARG A 126 11.04 6.58 -5.69
N ASP A 127 10.27 7.37 -4.96
CA ASP A 127 10.64 8.75 -4.57
C ASP A 127 11.87 8.79 -3.65
N VAL A 128 12.09 7.74 -2.85
CA VAL A 128 13.30 7.60 -2.02
C VAL A 128 14.39 6.75 -2.67
N ARG A 129 14.23 6.40 -3.96
CA ARG A 129 15.17 5.61 -4.77
C ARG A 129 15.42 4.19 -4.23
N LEU A 130 14.42 3.59 -3.59
CA LEU A 130 14.44 2.17 -3.27
C LEU A 130 13.91 1.34 -4.46
N PRO A 131 14.30 0.05 -4.55
CA PRO A 131 13.73 -0.85 -5.55
C PRO A 131 12.22 -0.95 -5.40
N GLU A 132 11.53 -1.08 -6.52
CA GLU A 132 10.12 -1.47 -6.52
C GLU A 132 9.99 -2.98 -6.30
N PRO A 133 8.87 -3.44 -5.70
CA PRO A 133 8.56 -4.86 -5.57
C PRO A 133 8.56 -5.59 -6.92
N LYS A 134 8.85 -6.90 -6.88
CA LYS A 134 8.93 -7.78 -8.06
C LYS A 134 7.83 -8.84 -8.07
N ASN A 135 7.24 -9.13 -6.92
CA ASN A 135 6.26 -10.21 -6.77
C ASN A 135 4.81 -9.74 -6.92
N ASP A 136 4.56 -8.52 -7.38
CA ASP A 136 3.25 -7.86 -7.47
C ASP A 136 2.50 -8.09 -8.80
N GLY A 137 3.16 -8.77 -9.73
CA GLY A 137 2.63 -9.08 -11.05
C GLY A 137 1.56 -10.17 -11.07
N VAL A 138 1.06 -10.47 -12.27
CA VAL A 138 -0.06 -11.41 -12.45
C VAL A 138 0.26 -12.84 -12.01
N PHE A 139 1.52 -13.25 -12.01
CA PHE A 139 1.93 -14.59 -11.57
C PHE A 139 2.40 -14.64 -10.10
N GLY A 140 2.36 -13.51 -9.40
CA GLY A 140 2.68 -13.40 -7.97
C GLY A 140 1.49 -12.93 -7.14
N TYR A 141 1.77 -12.08 -6.16
CA TYR A 141 0.80 -11.37 -5.33
C TYR A 141 0.16 -10.22 -6.11
N TRP A 142 -0.68 -10.58 -7.08
CA TRP A 142 -1.26 -9.63 -8.02
C TRP A 142 -1.84 -8.40 -7.32
N ALA A 143 -1.24 -7.25 -7.61
CA ALA A 143 -1.57 -5.96 -7.00
C ALA A 143 -1.98 -4.99 -8.12
N PRO A 144 -3.29 -4.83 -8.40
CA PRO A 144 -3.78 -3.90 -9.41
C PRO A 144 -3.23 -2.48 -9.21
N ALA A 145 -3.00 -1.76 -10.30
CA ALA A 145 -2.39 -0.42 -10.31
C ALA A 145 -0.92 -0.31 -9.87
N SER A 146 -0.25 -1.44 -9.58
CA SER A 146 1.18 -1.46 -9.31
C SER A 146 2.02 -1.01 -10.52
N GLY A 147 3.16 -0.37 -10.25
CA GLY A 147 4.09 0.17 -11.25
C GLY A 147 3.62 1.48 -11.90
N ARG A 148 2.41 1.97 -11.57
CA ARG A 148 1.89 3.23 -12.10
C ARG A 148 2.50 4.44 -11.38
N GLN A 149 2.40 5.59 -12.03
CA GLN A 149 2.69 6.89 -11.41
C GLN A 149 1.40 7.45 -10.81
N LEU A 150 1.52 8.17 -9.70
CA LEU A 150 0.40 8.91 -9.15
C LEU A 150 0.05 10.09 -10.06
N ASP A 151 -1.24 10.28 -10.29
CA ASP A 151 -1.80 11.26 -11.21
C ASP A 151 -3.07 11.89 -10.60
N GLU A 152 -3.03 13.21 -10.42
CA GLU A 152 -4.14 13.98 -9.85
C GLU A 152 -5.33 14.10 -10.82
N SER A 153 -5.12 13.83 -12.11
CA SER A 153 -6.13 13.97 -13.16
C SER A 153 -6.98 12.72 -13.38
N ILE A 154 -6.71 11.63 -12.66
CA ILE A 154 -7.51 10.40 -12.76
C ILE A 154 -8.96 10.69 -12.41
N GLN A 155 -9.86 10.22 -13.28
CA GLN A 155 -11.29 10.21 -13.05
C GLN A 155 -11.69 8.80 -12.62
N PRO A 156 -11.97 8.56 -11.33
CA PRO A 156 -12.25 7.23 -10.86
C PRO A 156 -13.55 6.69 -11.46
N SER A 157 -13.55 5.41 -11.78
CA SER A 157 -14.74 4.71 -12.25
C SER A 157 -15.21 3.70 -11.23
N VAL A 158 -16.52 3.63 -10.99
CA VAL A 158 -17.11 2.51 -10.26
C VAL A 158 -17.14 1.32 -11.21
N PRO A 159 -16.47 0.19 -10.91
CA PRO A 159 -16.58 -1.00 -11.73
C PRO A 159 -18.05 -1.42 -11.82
N GLY A 160 -18.63 -1.35 -13.02
CA GLY A 160 -20.04 -1.68 -13.22
C GLY A 160 -20.34 -3.16 -12.92
N LEU A 161 -21.55 -3.44 -12.41
CA LEU A 161 -22.11 -4.78 -12.21
C LEU A 161 -22.36 -5.58 -13.53
N GLY A 162 -21.67 -5.28 -14.63
CA GLY A 162 -22.07 -5.78 -15.95
C GLY A 162 -21.06 -5.71 -17.10
N ASN A 163 -19.75 -5.72 -16.83
CA ASN A 163 -18.74 -5.98 -17.87
C ASN A 163 -18.00 -7.29 -17.57
N LEU A 164 -18.72 -8.40 -17.76
CA LEU A 164 -18.18 -9.72 -18.08
C LEU A 164 -18.84 -10.19 -19.38
#